data_AF-A0A7X9ALF5-F1
#
_entry.id   AF-A0A7X9ALF5-F1
#
_cell.length_a   1.000
_cell.length_b   1.000
_cell.length_c   1.000
_cell.angle_alpha   90.00
_cell.angle_beta   90.00
_cell.angle_gamma   90.00
#
_symmetry.space_group_name_H-M   'P 1'
#
loop_
_entity.id
_entity.type
_entity.pdbx_description
1 polymer ?
#
loop_
_entity_poly.entity_id
_entity_poly.type
_entity_poly.pdbx_seq_one_letter_code
_entity_poly.pdbx_strand_id
1 'polypeptide(L)'
;MDTSAEPETMETLGRRRQQMKKFKMIYKWILISVILQAAFLSWLNFIYLPGRGQFRSTMYETELHTVRDRSYRLPEGASDISVSFDGLYAAFRLDEEIVVADLDSGEEIKRLGPDGGEFTYHRWLPDREMLIYAIKEPEGNSGRVRISTHDVVPGLDRSYPDIKGLPEGSGVIGIELSPMTNIVYPMIKTSNTRARVYRFDIMDNLSLIFKTDLTTVIKETMYTDNLVYQLAGERISIRNGHTGKTIYIPVKEANLLLDIDGSDVLYAGAADKSGGVTAIYYGRIGTESAGTKAAGQATSGGAAAAGTKAGGTNATGTKAAGWDSIQLSKPVVPDDIIITADGSVYIADRQNRTVKCIKHSNGRKGLTGGSSGGQNESPGQDGGTSGGKNGLPGQNVGTPDSQNGSPGQNGGTAQHNCRPIKYKGQFLTMLDRYIVYLDGNELVLRTLEK
;
A
#
# COMPACT_ATOMS: atom_id res chain seq x y z
N MET A 1 51.37 40.95 60.43
CA MET A 1 51.09 40.25 61.70
C MET A 1 50.01 39.25 61.42
N ASP A 2 50.27 38.01 61.79
CA ASP A 2 49.44 36.81 61.59
C ASP A 2 47.94 37.02 61.72
N THR A 3 47.16 36.36 60.85
CA THR A 3 45.81 35.92 61.23
C THR A 3 45.43 34.65 60.49
N SER A 4 45.89 33.53 61.07
CA SER A 4 45.18 32.27 61.28
C SER A 4 44.01 31.94 60.34
N ALA A 5 44.23 30.98 59.44
CA ALA A 5 43.15 30.13 58.96
C ALA A 5 42.66 29.26 60.13
N GLU A 6 41.39 29.40 60.51
CA GLU A 6 40.74 28.53 61.50
C GLU A 6 40.82 27.06 61.05
N PRO A 7 41.20 26.13 61.94
CA PRO A 7 41.29 24.72 61.58
C PRO A 7 39.89 24.15 61.34
N GLU A 8 39.65 23.60 60.14
CA GLU A 8 38.47 22.77 59.87
C GLU A 8 38.33 21.74 61.01
N THR A 9 37.26 21.84 61.80
CA THR A 9 37.06 21.00 62.97
C THR A 9 37.03 19.53 62.56
N MET A 10 37.69 18.65 63.32
CA MET A 10 37.83 17.21 63.02
C MET A 10 36.50 16.51 62.66
N GLU A 11 35.37 17.05 63.13
CA GLU A 11 34.03 16.56 62.80
C GLU A 11 33.62 16.80 61.34
N THR A 12 33.99 17.95 60.75
CA THR A 12 33.70 18.31 59.35
C THR A 12 34.57 17.51 58.36
N LEU A 13 35.85 17.33 58.69
CA LEU A 13 36.76 16.43 57.98
C LEU A 13 36.31 14.97 58.06
N GLY A 14 35.84 14.52 59.22
CA GLY A 14 35.27 13.18 59.42
C GLY A 14 34.04 12.91 58.55
N ARG A 15 33.07 13.84 58.53
CA ARG A 15 31.86 13.75 57.68
C ARG A 15 32.19 13.77 56.20
N ARG A 16 33.08 14.65 55.73
CA ARG A 16 33.52 14.68 54.31
C ARG A 16 34.22 13.37 53.91
N ARG A 17 35.07 12.81 54.78
CA ARG A 17 35.73 11.51 54.54
C ARG A 17 34.73 10.35 54.48
N GLN A 18 33.67 10.40 55.29
CA GLN A 18 32.63 9.38 55.31
C GLN A 18 31.66 9.51 54.12
N GLN A 19 31.32 10.74 53.70
CA GLN A 19 30.55 10.98 52.47
C GLN A 19 31.32 10.54 51.22
N MET A 20 32.62 10.84 51.11
CA MET A 20 33.47 10.38 50.01
C MET A 20 33.57 8.85 49.93
N LYS A 21 33.56 8.15 51.07
CA LYS A 21 33.52 6.68 51.12
C LYS A 21 32.17 6.13 50.62
N LYS A 22 31.05 6.72 51.04
CA LYS A 22 29.70 6.34 50.57
C LYS A 22 29.53 6.62 49.07
N PHE A 23 30.04 7.74 48.57
CA PHE A 23 29.98 8.09 47.14
C PHE A 23 30.84 7.15 46.28
N LYS A 24 32.06 6.81 46.74
CA LYS A 24 32.90 5.79 46.08
C LYS A 24 32.24 4.41 46.08
N MET A 25 31.49 4.08 47.11
CA MET A 25 30.75 2.81 47.19
C MET A 25 29.57 2.79 46.22
N ILE A 26 28.78 3.86 46.14
CA ILE A 26 27.67 3.99 45.18
C ILE A 26 28.19 3.97 43.73
N TYR A 27 29.28 4.70 43.44
CA TYR A 27 29.88 4.70 42.11
C TYR A 27 30.37 3.30 41.70
N LYS A 28 30.93 2.52 42.64
CA LYS A 28 31.28 1.12 42.38
C LYS A 28 30.06 0.27 42.02
N TRP A 29 28.93 0.45 42.70
CA TRP A 29 27.70 -0.28 42.38
C TRP A 29 27.10 0.13 41.03
N ILE A 30 27.13 1.41 40.67
CA ILE A 30 26.71 1.88 39.34
C ILE A 30 27.62 1.28 38.25
N LEU A 31 28.93 1.32 38.45
CA LEU A 31 29.88 0.75 37.50
C LEU A 31 29.65 -0.76 37.29
N ILE A 32 29.40 -1.50 38.37
CA ILE A 32 29.06 -2.94 38.31
C ILE A 32 27.75 -3.15 37.53
N SER A 33 26.72 -2.34 37.75
CA SER A 33 25.44 -2.43 37.03
C SER A 33 25.63 -2.18 35.52
N VAL A 34 26.43 -1.19 35.15
CA VAL A 34 26.72 -0.87 33.75
C VAL A 34 27.53 -1.99 33.09
N ILE A 35 28.52 -2.54 33.78
CA ILE A 35 29.29 -3.70 33.29
C ILE A 35 28.38 -4.90 33.09
N LEU A 36 27.46 -5.17 34.01
CA LEU A 36 26.54 -6.30 33.92
C LEU A 36 25.56 -6.15 32.74
N GLN A 37 25.01 -4.96 32.53
CA GLN A 37 24.15 -4.66 31.37
C GLN A 37 24.91 -4.78 30.06
N ALA A 38 26.14 -4.24 30.00
CA ALA A 38 26.99 -4.35 28.82
C ALA A 38 27.40 -5.81 28.54
N ALA A 39 27.67 -6.59 29.58
CA ALA A 39 27.96 -8.02 29.44
C ALA A 39 26.75 -8.81 28.92
N PHE A 40 25.55 -8.52 29.43
CA PHE A 40 24.32 -9.13 28.95
C PHE A 40 24.03 -8.76 27.48
N LEU A 41 24.21 -7.49 27.11
CA LEU A 41 24.06 -7.03 25.73
C LEU A 41 25.12 -7.65 24.80
N SER A 42 26.37 -7.77 25.25
CA SER A 42 27.42 -8.49 24.51
C SER A 42 27.08 -9.97 24.36
N TRP A 43 26.55 -10.62 25.39
CA TRP A 43 26.11 -12.01 25.29
C TRP A 43 24.97 -12.16 24.28
N LEU A 44 23.99 -11.24 24.29
CA LEU A 44 22.96 -11.20 23.25
C LEU A 44 23.58 -11.04 21.86
N ASN A 45 24.45 -10.06 21.66
CA ASN A 45 25.04 -9.71 20.36
C ASN A 45 25.99 -10.77 19.80
N PHE A 46 26.83 -11.38 20.64
CA PHE A 46 27.92 -12.26 20.20
C PHE A 46 27.67 -13.74 20.44
N ILE A 47 26.72 -14.13 21.29
CA ILE A 47 26.46 -15.54 21.63
C ILE A 47 25.02 -15.95 21.31
N TYR A 48 24.03 -15.14 21.67
CA TYR A 48 22.62 -15.51 21.48
C TYR A 48 22.11 -15.25 20.06
N LEU A 49 22.47 -14.11 19.47
CA LEU A 49 22.03 -13.69 18.14
C LEU A 49 22.82 -14.38 17.00
N PRO A 50 24.14 -14.60 17.09
CA PRO A 50 24.88 -15.29 16.04
C PRO A 50 24.45 -16.77 15.97
N GLY A 51 23.86 -17.16 14.84
CA GLY A 51 23.25 -18.48 14.64
C GLY A 51 21.72 -18.48 14.57
N ARG A 52 21.05 -17.42 15.02
CA ARG A 52 19.60 -17.21 14.79
C ARG A 52 19.28 -16.33 13.58
N GLY A 53 20.30 -15.76 12.95
CA GLY A 53 20.23 -15.11 11.64
C GLY A 53 20.51 -16.06 10.47
N GLN A 54 20.78 -17.36 10.73
CA GLN A 54 20.81 -18.39 9.69
C GLN A 54 19.36 -18.73 9.33
N PHE A 55 18.63 -17.74 8.79
CA PHE A 55 17.48 -18.05 7.98
C PHE A 55 18.05 -18.83 6.81
N ARG A 56 17.64 -20.09 6.70
CA ARG A 56 17.72 -20.80 5.43
C ARG A 56 16.77 -20.02 4.54
N SER A 57 17.29 -18.99 3.87
CA SER A 57 16.67 -18.45 2.68
C SER A 57 16.78 -19.58 1.67
N THR A 58 15.87 -20.55 1.77
CA THR A 58 15.32 -21.13 0.56
C THR A 58 14.78 -19.92 -0.17
N MET A 59 15.59 -19.39 -1.07
CA MET A 59 15.07 -18.83 -2.29
C MET A 59 14.19 -19.96 -2.82
N TYR A 60 12.90 -19.92 -2.45
CA TYR A 60 11.90 -20.44 -3.33
C TYR A 60 12.16 -19.61 -4.57
N GLU A 61 12.86 -20.23 -5.51
CA GLU A 61 12.68 -19.92 -6.90
C GLU A 61 11.15 -19.98 -7.02
N THR A 62 10.51 -18.81 -6.96
CA THR A 62 9.08 -18.71 -7.19
C THR A 62 8.95 -19.31 -8.56
N GLU A 63 8.55 -20.58 -8.63
CA GLU A 63 8.09 -21.15 -9.88
C GLU A 63 7.05 -20.14 -10.33
N LEU A 64 7.39 -19.40 -11.39
CA LEU A 64 6.53 -18.34 -11.88
C LEU A 64 5.25 -19.06 -12.29
N HIS A 65 4.23 -19.01 -11.42
CA HIS A 65 2.99 -19.70 -11.66
C HIS A 65 2.48 -19.26 -13.02
N THR A 66 2.38 -20.24 -13.92
CA THR A 66 2.02 -19.97 -15.30
C THR A 66 0.67 -19.28 -15.33
N VAL A 67 0.61 -18.15 -15.99
CA VAL A 67 -0.64 -17.40 -16.16
C VAL A 67 -1.52 -18.20 -17.10
N ARG A 68 -2.63 -18.74 -16.59
CA ARG A 68 -3.55 -19.57 -17.34
C ARG A 68 -4.97 -19.35 -16.85
N ASP A 69 -5.93 -19.62 -17.71
CA ASP A 69 -7.33 -19.60 -17.32
C ASP A 69 -7.58 -20.60 -16.19
N ARG A 70 -8.41 -20.21 -15.22
CA ARG A 70 -8.82 -21.04 -14.10
C ARG A 70 -10.33 -20.99 -13.93
N SER A 71 -10.87 -22.08 -13.40
CA SER A 71 -12.28 -22.20 -13.06
C SER A 71 -12.44 -23.01 -11.79
N TYR A 72 -13.33 -22.58 -10.91
CA TYR A 72 -13.65 -23.29 -9.68
C TYR A 72 -15.16 -23.37 -9.51
N ARG A 73 -15.68 -24.57 -9.27
CA ARG A 73 -17.11 -24.78 -9.06
C ARG A 73 -17.44 -24.53 -7.60
N LEU A 74 -18.13 -23.43 -7.34
CA LEU A 74 -18.54 -23.04 -5.99
C LEU A 74 -19.63 -23.99 -5.47
N PRO A 75 -19.58 -24.35 -4.17
CA PRO A 75 -20.65 -25.07 -3.52
C PRO A 75 -21.93 -24.24 -3.49
N GLU A 76 -23.08 -24.91 -3.41
CA GLU A 76 -24.37 -24.24 -3.29
C GLU A 76 -24.44 -23.44 -1.98
N GLY A 77 -24.96 -22.20 -2.03
CA GLY A 77 -25.01 -21.30 -0.88
C GLY A 77 -23.75 -20.45 -0.68
N ALA A 78 -22.69 -20.62 -1.48
CA ALA A 78 -21.52 -19.76 -1.43
C ALA A 78 -21.89 -18.28 -1.69
N SER A 79 -21.40 -17.38 -0.85
CA SER A 79 -21.60 -15.93 -0.93
C SER A 79 -20.30 -15.16 -0.66
N ASP A 80 -20.31 -13.85 -0.86
CA ASP A 80 -19.17 -12.97 -0.59
C ASP A 80 -17.86 -13.50 -1.22
N ILE A 81 -17.90 -13.81 -2.52
CA ILE A 81 -16.79 -14.46 -3.24
C ILE A 81 -15.71 -13.44 -3.59
N SER A 82 -14.46 -13.78 -3.30
CA SER A 82 -13.29 -13.00 -3.66
C SER A 82 -12.12 -13.88 -4.08
N VAL A 83 -11.19 -13.31 -4.84
CA VAL A 83 -10.04 -14.02 -5.41
C VAL A 83 -8.76 -13.31 -4.98
N SER A 84 -7.73 -14.10 -4.71
CA SER A 84 -6.43 -13.61 -4.29
C SER A 84 -5.71 -12.82 -5.39
N PHE A 85 -4.66 -12.10 -4.99
CA PHE A 85 -3.97 -11.13 -5.86
C PHE A 85 -3.49 -11.75 -7.19
N ASP A 86 -2.87 -12.91 -7.12
CA ASP A 86 -2.30 -13.58 -8.28
C ASP A 86 -3.26 -14.53 -9.01
N GLY A 87 -4.47 -14.70 -8.47
CA GLY A 87 -5.52 -15.58 -8.97
C GLY A 87 -5.33 -17.05 -8.64
N LEU A 88 -4.57 -17.41 -7.61
CA LEU A 88 -4.35 -18.80 -7.19
C LEU A 88 -5.38 -19.31 -6.17
N TYR A 89 -5.95 -18.42 -5.36
CA TYR A 89 -6.88 -18.80 -4.30
C TYR A 89 -8.21 -18.05 -4.40
N ALA A 90 -9.28 -18.67 -3.93
CA ALA A 90 -10.55 -18.01 -3.69
C ALA A 90 -10.94 -18.09 -2.22
N ALA A 91 -11.61 -17.05 -1.74
CA ALA A 91 -12.28 -17.04 -0.46
C ALA A 91 -13.77 -16.78 -0.67
N PHE A 92 -14.61 -17.48 0.07
CA PHE A 92 -16.06 -17.31 0.02
C PHE A 92 -16.68 -17.69 1.35
N ARG A 93 -17.83 -17.11 1.67
CA ARG A 93 -18.62 -17.49 2.83
C ARG A 93 -19.52 -18.66 2.47
N LEU A 94 -19.47 -19.72 3.27
CA LEU A 94 -20.37 -20.87 3.20
C LEU A 94 -20.85 -21.16 4.62
N ASP A 95 -22.17 -21.19 4.81
CA ASP A 95 -22.79 -21.22 6.13
C ASP A 95 -22.29 -20.05 7.01
N GLU A 96 -21.68 -20.33 8.16
CA GLU A 96 -21.10 -19.34 9.08
C GLU A 96 -19.56 -19.25 8.98
N GLU A 97 -18.96 -19.97 8.03
CA GLU A 97 -17.50 -20.06 7.86
C GLU A 97 -17.01 -19.27 6.64
N ILE A 98 -15.74 -18.86 6.68
CA ILE A 98 -15.01 -18.45 5.48
C ILE A 98 -14.19 -19.65 5.00
N VAL A 99 -14.42 -20.09 3.77
CA VAL A 99 -13.68 -21.16 3.10
C VAL A 99 -12.62 -20.53 2.20
N VAL A 100 -11.41 -21.07 2.26
CA VAL A 100 -10.32 -20.75 1.31
C VAL A 100 -10.05 -21.99 0.47
N ALA A 101 -10.09 -21.82 -0.86
CA ALA A 101 -9.87 -22.89 -1.82
C ALA A 101 -8.71 -22.56 -2.77
N ASP A 102 -7.95 -23.59 -3.13
CA ASP A 102 -6.92 -23.55 -4.16
C ASP A 102 -7.58 -23.74 -5.54
N LEU A 103 -7.36 -22.79 -6.45
CA LEU A 103 -8.00 -22.76 -7.77
C LEU A 103 -7.31 -23.67 -8.78
N ASP A 104 -6.08 -24.13 -8.52
CA ASP A 104 -5.35 -25.05 -9.38
C ASP A 104 -5.67 -26.51 -9.03
N SER A 105 -5.73 -26.86 -7.73
CA SER A 105 -6.11 -28.21 -7.30
C SER A 105 -7.63 -28.42 -7.24
N GLY A 106 -8.39 -27.35 -7.01
CA GLY A 106 -9.83 -27.42 -6.75
C GLY A 106 -10.19 -27.85 -5.33
N GLU A 107 -9.20 -27.94 -4.43
CA GLU A 107 -9.41 -28.36 -3.05
C GLU A 107 -9.67 -27.18 -2.10
N GLU A 108 -10.51 -27.41 -1.10
CA GLU A 108 -10.60 -26.51 0.05
C GLU A 108 -9.40 -26.73 0.96
N ILE A 109 -8.65 -25.66 1.24
CA ILE A 109 -7.40 -25.74 1.99
C ILE A 109 -7.53 -25.17 3.41
N LYS A 110 -8.56 -24.36 3.69
CA LYS A 110 -8.84 -23.82 5.02
C LYS A 110 -10.33 -23.52 5.21
N ARG A 111 -10.82 -23.73 6.43
CA ARG A 111 -12.10 -23.23 6.93
C ARG A 111 -11.84 -22.40 8.18
N LEU A 112 -12.36 -21.18 8.20
CA LEU A 112 -12.24 -20.22 9.29
C LEU A 112 -13.61 -20.07 9.95
N GLY A 113 -13.69 -20.39 11.24
CA GLY A 113 -14.89 -20.18 12.06
C GLY A 113 -14.87 -18.82 12.77
N PRO A 114 -16.03 -18.27 13.17
CA PRO A 114 -16.13 -16.94 13.76
C PRO A 114 -15.87 -16.90 15.28
N ASP A 115 -15.29 -17.95 15.87
CA ASP A 115 -15.01 -18.06 17.31
C ASP A 115 -16.21 -17.70 18.23
N GLY A 116 -17.41 -18.15 17.87
CA GLY A 116 -18.65 -17.86 18.63
C GLY A 116 -19.21 -16.45 18.45
N GLY A 117 -18.61 -15.63 17.58
CA GLY A 117 -19.16 -14.37 17.07
C GLY A 117 -19.74 -14.54 15.67
N GLU A 118 -19.63 -13.49 14.84
CA GLU A 118 -20.08 -13.50 13.44
C GLU A 118 -19.09 -12.74 12.55
N PHE A 119 -18.79 -13.29 11.36
CA PHE A 119 -17.99 -12.58 10.37
C PHE A 119 -18.74 -11.37 9.81
N THR A 120 -18.06 -10.22 9.81
CA THR A 120 -18.61 -8.96 9.27
C THR A 120 -17.90 -8.49 8.01
N TYR A 121 -16.70 -8.98 7.76
CA TYR A 121 -15.86 -8.52 6.67
C TYR A 121 -14.79 -9.56 6.32
N HIS A 122 -14.45 -9.68 5.04
CA HIS A 122 -13.18 -10.26 4.60
C HIS A 122 -12.75 -9.67 3.25
N ARG A 123 -11.43 -9.66 2.99
CA ARG A 123 -10.87 -9.43 1.64
C ARG A 123 -9.48 -10.02 1.54
N TRP A 124 -9.03 -10.23 0.30
CA TRP A 124 -7.61 -10.48 0.01
C TRP A 124 -6.79 -9.19 0.11
N LEU A 125 -5.53 -9.32 0.53
CA LEU A 125 -4.56 -8.24 0.40
C LEU A 125 -4.08 -8.13 -1.05
N PRO A 126 -3.80 -6.91 -1.54
CA PRO A 126 -3.56 -6.67 -2.97
C PRO A 126 -2.15 -7.02 -3.46
N ASP A 127 -1.28 -7.60 -2.62
CA ASP A 127 0.13 -7.89 -2.98
C ASP A 127 0.64 -9.25 -2.50
N ARG A 128 -0.22 -10.05 -1.87
CA ARG A 128 0.14 -11.33 -1.26
C ARG A 128 -1.06 -12.21 -1.06
N GLU A 129 -0.79 -13.50 -0.89
CA GLU A 129 -1.77 -14.55 -0.67
C GLU A 129 -2.25 -14.60 0.79
N MET A 130 -2.66 -13.45 1.30
CA MET A 130 -3.11 -13.27 2.68
C MET A 130 -4.52 -12.70 2.70
N LEU A 131 -5.40 -13.38 3.43
CA LEU A 131 -6.76 -12.96 3.68
C LEU A 131 -6.82 -12.16 4.99
N ILE A 132 -7.49 -11.02 4.98
CA ILE A 132 -7.86 -10.29 6.20
C ILE A 132 -9.36 -10.40 6.43
N TYR A 133 -9.77 -10.65 7.68
CA TYR A 133 -11.18 -10.81 8.05
C TYR A 133 -11.47 -10.22 9.43
N ALA A 134 -12.75 -9.99 9.71
CA ALA A 134 -13.20 -9.43 10.97
C ALA A 134 -14.42 -10.14 11.55
N ILE A 135 -14.39 -10.32 12.87
CA ILE A 135 -15.42 -10.97 13.66
C ILE A 135 -16.01 -9.91 14.61
N LYS A 136 -17.33 -9.72 14.61
CA LYS A 136 -18.02 -8.99 15.66
C LYS A 136 -18.35 -9.94 16.81
N GLU A 137 -18.28 -9.39 18.01
CA GLU A 137 -18.63 -10.08 19.26
C GLU A 137 -17.93 -11.44 19.43
N PRO A 138 -16.60 -11.51 19.22
CA PRO A 138 -15.86 -12.77 19.35
C PRO A 138 -16.04 -13.36 20.74
N GLU A 139 -16.15 -14.69 20.81
CA GLU A 139 -16.43 -15.46 22.03
C GLU A 139 -17.74 -15.03 22.71
N GLY A 140 -18.71 -14.50 21.94
CA GLY A 140 -19.98 -13.98 22.45
C GLY A 140 -19.85 -12.68 23.26
N ASN A 141 -18.69 -12.00 23.22
CA ASN A 141 -18.48 -10.78 23.98
C ASN A 141 -19.02 -9.55 23.25
N SER A 142 -20.19 -9.07 23.67
CA SER A 142 -20.80 -7.87 23.08
C SER A 142 -19.89 -6.63 23.12
N GLY A 143 -20.02 -5.78 22.10
CA GLY A 143 -19.28 -4.51 22.01
C GLY A 143 -17.77 -4.70 21.76
N ARG A 144 -17.39 -5.83 21.18
CA ARG A 144 -16.02 -6.15 20.77
C ARG A 144 -15.94 -6.50 19.29
N VAL A 145 -14.80 -6.18 18.68
CA VAL A 145 -14.47 -6.55 17.31
C VAL A 145 -13.05 -7.11 17.29
N ARG A 146 -12.86 -8.23 16.60
CA ARG A 146 -11.56 -8.85 16.33
C ARG A 146 -11.26 -8.75 14.85
N ILE A 147 -10.00 -8.46 14.53
CA ILE A 147 -9.47 -8.45 13.17
C ILE A 147 -8.32 -9.42 13.13
N SER A 148 -8.32 -10.27 12.11
CA SER A 148 -7.35 -11.34 11.96
C SER A 148 -6.95 -11.49 10.49
N THR A 149 -5.77 -12.07 10.28
CA THR A 149 -5.23 -12.41 8.98
C THR A 149 -4.89 -13.88 8.90
N HIS A 150 -5.10 -14.48 7.74
CA HIS A 150 -4.63 -15.81 7.39
C HIS A 150 -3.72 -15.70 6.17
N ASP A 151 -2.44 -16.01 6.33
CA ASP A 151 -1.48 -16.09 5.23
C ASP A 151 -1.45 -17.53 4.70
N VAL A 152 -1.87 -17.72 3.46
CA VAL A 152 -2.08 -19.06 2.87
C VAL A 152 -0.76 -19.78 2.68
N VAL A 153 0.28 -19.08 2.24
CA VAL A 153 1.57 -19.70 1.87
C VAL A 153 2.28 -20.33 3.08
N PRO A 154 2.50 -19.62 4.21
CA PRO A 154 3.03 -20.22 5.42
C PRO A 154 1.95 -20.88 6.29
N GLY A 155 0.66 -20.77 5.94
CA GLY A 155 -0.45 -21.26 6.75
C GLY A 155 -0.57 -20.58 8.12
N LEU A 156 -0.25 -19.28 8.20
CA LEU A 156 -0.10 -18.56 9.46
C LEU A 156 -1.32 -17.69 9.78
N ASP A 157 -1.90 -17.92 10.95
CA ASP A 157 -2.95 -17.09 11.52
C ASP A 157 -2.37 -16.02 12.46
N ARG A 158 -2.85 -14.77 12.36
CA ARG A 158 -2.50 -13.67 13.26
C ARG A 158 -3.74 -12.86 13.61
N SER A 159 -3.87 -12.45 14.87
CA SER A 159 -4.95 -11.60 15.35
C SER A 159 -4.39 -10.30 15.94
N TYR A 160 -5.01 -9.18 15.59
CA TYR A 160 -4.76 -7.90 16.23
C TYR A 160 -5.47 -7.85 17.60
N PRO A 161 -5.04 -6.98 18.54
CA PRO A 161 -5.75 -6.79 19.80
C PRO A 161 -7.23 -6.42 19.56
N ASP A 162 -8.14 -7.08 20.29
CA ASP A 162 -9.57 -6.80 20.19
C ASP A 162 -9.87 -5.32 20.45
N ILE A 163 -10.73 -4.74 19.62
CA ILE A 163 -11.26 -3.39 19.80
C ILE A 163 -12.44 -3.49 20.75
N LYS A 164 -12.31 -2.90 21.94
CA LYS A 164 -13.27 -3.03 23.05
C LYS A 164 -14.02 -1.73 23.32
N GLY A 165 -15.15 -1.83 24.03
CA GLY A 165 -15.94 -0.66 24.45
C GLY A 165 -16.73 -0.03 23.29
N LEU A 166 -17.08 -0.83 22.29
CA LEU A 166 -17.97 -0.43 21.20
C LEU A 166 -19.43 -0.67 21.62
N PRO A 167 -20.40 0.02 21.00
CA PRO A 167 -21.80 -0.36 21.11
C PRO A 167 -22.04 -1.81 20.67
N GLU A 168 -23.02 -2.46 21.28
CA GLU A 168 -23.50 -3.79 20.87
C GLU A 168 -23.83 -3.83 19.36
N GLY A 169 -23.50 -4.95 18.71
CA GLY A 169 -23.68 -5.12 17.27
C GLY A 169 -22.74 -4.30 16.39
N SER A 170 -21.72 -3.64 16.96
CA SER A 170 -20.68 -2.98 16.17
C SER A 170 -19.88 -4.00 15.36
N GLY A 171 -19.62 -3.69 14.09
CA GLY A 171 -18.94 -4.58 13.16
C GLY A 171 -18.09 -3.82 12.16
N VAL A 172 -17.11 -4.50 11.56
CA VAL A 172 -16.26 -3.89 10.53
C VAL A 172 -17.05 -3.78 9.24
N ILE A 173 -16.94 -2.63 8.57
CA ILE A 173 -17.55 -2.38 7.26
C ILE A 173 -16.51 -2.08 6.17
N GLY A 174 -15.24 -1.95 6.57
CA GLY A 174 -14.12 -1.75 5.65
C GLY A 174 -12.81 -1.84 6.41
N ILE A 175 -11.78 -2.35 5.75
CA ILE A 175 -10.42 -2.34 6.26
C ILE A 175 -9.52 -1.89 5.13
N GLU A 176 -8.67 -0.91 5.39
CA GLU A 176 -7.50 -0.62 4.57
C GLU A 176 -6.27 -1.14 5.31
N LEU A 177 -5.38 -1.84 4.61
CA LEU A 177 -4.17 -2.42 5.18
C LEU A 177 -3.07 -2.25 4.15
N SER A 178 -2.03 -1.54 4.53
CA SER A 178 -0.79 -1.44 3.76
C SER A 178 0.11 -2.63 4.06
N PRO A 179 0.31 -3.57 3.12
CA PRO A 179 1.09 -4.78 3.42
C PRO A 179 2.59 -4.51 3.52
N MET A 180 3.05 -3.34 3.05
CA MET A 180 4.44 -2.91 3.15
C MET A 180 4.73 -2.19 4.46
N THR A 181 3.78 -1.39 4.98
CA THR A 181 3.96 -0.69 6.25
C THR A 181 3.34 -1.43 7.45
N ASN A 182 2.52 -2.45 7.21
CA ASN A 182 1.77 -3.22 8.21
C ASN A 182 0.85 -2.37 9.10
N ILE A 183 0.42 -1.22 8.57
CA ILE A 183 -0.57 -0.35 9.20
C ILE A 183 -1.95 -0.79 8.74
N VAL A 184 -2.92 -0.70 9.66
CA VAL A 184 -4.30 -1.13 9.40
C VAL A 184 -5.26 -0.05 9.83
N TYR A 185 -6.15 0.36 8.94
CA TYR A 185 -7.25 1.28 9.22
C TYR A 185 -8.60 0.56 9.09
N PRO A 186 -9.14 -0.01 10.19
CA PRO A 186 -10.49 -0.53 10.17
C PRO A 186 -11.54 0.56 10.37
N MET A 187 -12.57 0.51 9.55
CA MET A 187 -13.81 1.28 9.70
C MET A 187 -14.88 0.41 10.37
N ILE A 188 -15.35 0.87 11.51
CA ILE A 188 -16.29 0.13 12.36
C ILE A 188 -17.63 0.85 12.39
N LYS A 189 -18.68 0.19 11.93
CA LYS A 189 -20.06 0.62 12.13
C LYS A 189 -20.37 0.55 13.63
N THR A 190 -20.88 1.64 14.18
CA THR A 190 -21.25 1.75 15.61
C THR A 190 -22.74 2.06 15.82
N SER A 191 -23.47 2.35 14.74
CA SER A 191 -24.93 2.43 14.66
C SER A 191 -25.36 2.40 13.20
N ASN A 192 -26.66 2.53 12.91
CA ASN A 192 -27.16 2.56 11.53
C ASN A 192 -26.75 3.78 10.70
N THR A 193 -26.16 4.81 11.32
CA THR A 193 -25.73 6.03 10.61
C THR A 193 -24.30 6.47 10.95
N ARG A 194 -23.62 5.77 11.87
CA ARG A 194 -22.33 6.21 12.41
C ARG A 194 -21.29 5.11 12.30
N ALA A 195 -20.09 5.51 11.90
CA ALA A 195 -18.89 4.70 11.93
C ALA A 195 -17.75 5.40 12.69
N ARG A 196 -16.69 4.64 12.97
CA ARG A 196 -15.43 5.12 13.54
C ARG A 196 -14.29 4.51 12.76
N VAL A 197 -13.30 5.32 12.39
CA VAL A 197 -12.07 4.86 11.77
C VAL A 197 -11.00 4.77 12.84
N TYR A 198 -10.46 3.58 13.03
CA TYR A 198 -9.35 3.30 13.92
C TYR A 198 -8.06 3.10 13.12
N ARG A 199 -6.94 2.98 13.83
CA ARG A 199 -5.63 2.63 13.29
C ARG A 199 -4.93 1.67 14.23
N PHE A 200 -4.44 0.56 13.71
CA PHE A 200 -3.37 -0.22 14.32
C PHE A 200 -2.03 0.21 13.72
N ASP A 201 -1.06 0.51 14.58
CA ASP A 201 0.33 0.73 14.15
C ASP A 201 1.09 -0.60 14.03
N ILE A 202 2.36 -0.52 13.64
CA ILE A 202 3.25 -1.69 13.45
C ILE A 202 3.44 -2.49 14.75
N MET A 203 3.25 -1.84 15.91
CA MET A 203 3.35 -2.44 17.24
C MET A 203 1.96 -2.88 17.77
N ASP A 204 0.95 -2.91 16.91
CA ASP A 204 -0.44 -3.22 17.21
C ASP A 204 -1.12 -2.26 18.20
N ASN A 205 -0.60 -1.05 18.36
CA ASN A 205 -1.26 -0.04 19.18
C ASN A 205 -2.49 0.50 18.46
N LEU A 206 -3.64 0.41 19.12
CA LEU A 206 -4.91 0.92 18.64
C LEU A 206 -5.08 2.41 18.96
N SER A 207 -5.45 3.20 17.95
CA SER A 207 -5.87 4.59 18.12
C SER A 207 -7.15 4.90 17.33
N LEU A 208 -8.04 5.72 17.90
CA LEU A 208 -9.18 6.27 17.17
C LEU A 208 -8.70 7.45 16.33
N ILE A 209 -8.91 7.42 15.02
CA ILE A 209 -8.52 8.51 14.11
C ILE A 209 -9.62 9.56 14.03
N PHE A 210 -10.84 9.16 13.67
CA PHE A 210 -12.00 10.06 13.66
C PHE A 210 -13.33 9.27 13.70
N LYS A 211 -14.40 10.01 14.00
CA LYS A 211 -15.79 9.52 13.93
C LYS A 211 -16.40 10.01 12.62
N THR A 212 -17.23 9.19 12.00
CA THR A 212 -17.84 9.51 10.71
C THR A 212 -19.20 8.83 10.51
N ASP A 213 -19.77 8.94 9.32
CA ASP A 213 -20.96 8.20 8.87
C ASP A 213 -20.59 7.01 7.97
N LEU A 214 -21.60 6.26 7.52
CA LEU A 214 -21.41 5.05 6.71
C LEU A 214 -21.04 5.32 5.25
N THR A 215 -21.10 6.58 4.80
CA THR A 215 -20.81 6.96 3.41
C THR A 215 -19.35 7.36 3.18
N THR A 216 -18.54 7.35 4.24
CA THR A 216 -17.12 7.68 4.15
C THR A 216 -16.37 6.60 3.40
N VAL A 217 -15.55 7.03 2.44
CA VAL A 217 -14.58 6.18 1.75
C VAL A 217 -13.22 6.41 2.38
N ILE A 218 -12.49 5.32 2.66
CA ILE A 218 -11.09 5.35 3.09
C ILE A 218 -10.26 4.51 2.13
N LYS A 219 -9.01 4.93 1.92
CA LYS A 219 -7.98 4.23 1.15
C LYS A 219 -6.64 4.46 1.84
N GLU A 220 -5.77 3.47 1.81
CA GLU A 220 -4.42 3.59 2.35
C GLU A 220 -3.37 3.47 1.25
N THR A 221 -2.29 4.23 1.37
CA THR A 221 -1.11 4.07 0.50
C THR A 221 -0.32 2.82 0.85
N MET A 222 0.22 2.15 -0.18
CA MET A 222 0.99 0.94 -0.02
C MET A 222 2.37 1.23 0.57
N TYR A 223 3.13 2.20 0.06
CA TYR A 223 4.52 2.43 0.49
C TYR A 223 4.70 3.57 1.49
N THR A 224 3.76 4.51 1.50
CA THR A 224 3.75 5.64 2.43
C THR A 224 2.68 5.43 3.51
N ASP A 225 2.88 5.96 4.72
CA ASP A 225 1.84 5.95 5.77
C ASP A 225 0.94 7.18 5.58
N ASN A 226 0.02 7.11 4.62
CA ASN A 226 -1.01 8.11 4.40
C ASN A 226 -2.39 7.45 4.34
N LEU A 227 -3.32 7.98 5.14
CA LEU A 227 -4.74 7.67 5.03
C LEU A 227 -5.39 8.69 4.11
N VAL A 228 -5.90 8.24 2.97
CA VAL A 228 -6.73 9.05 2.08
C VAL A 228 -8.19 8.76 2.38
N TYR A 229 -9.00 9.80 2.53
CA TYR A 229 -10.40 9.63 2.86
C TYR A 229 -11.27 10.71 2.25
N GLN A 230 -12.54 10.39 2.10
CA GLN A 230 -13.58 11.32 1.69
C GLN A 230 -14.78 11.19 2.61
N LEU A 231 -15.08 12.25 3.35
CA LEU A 231 -16.31 12.39 4.11
C LEU A 231 -17.47 12.76 3.19
N ALA A 232 -18.70 12.49 3.62
CA ALA A 232 -19.91 12.73 2.83
C ALA A 232 -20.00 14.17 2.29
N GLY A 233 -19.96 14.34 0.97
CA GLY A 233 -20.04 15.65 0.33
C GLY A 233 -18.81 16.54 0.52
N GLU A 234 -17.72 16.02 1.09
CA GLU A 234 -16.49 16.76 1.32
C GLU A 234 -15.41 16.45 0.26
N ARG A 235 -14.34 17.26 0.30
CA ARG A 235 -13.16 17.07 -0.57
C ARG A 235 -12.32 15.90 -0.10
N ILE A 236 -11.65 15.26 -1.05
CA ILE A 236 -10.70 14.18 -0.79
C ILE A 236 -9.53 14.72 0.02
N SER A 237 -9.30 14.10 1.16
CA SER A 237 -8.32 14.48 2.16
C SER A 237 -7.23 13.43 2.27
N ILE A 238 -5.99 13.87 2.39
CA ILE A 238 -4.81 13.03 2.61
C ILE A 238 -4.27 13.37 3.99
N ARG A 239 -4.37 12.42 4.92
CA ARG A 239 -3.82 12.54 6.27
C ARG A 239 -2.51 11.77 6.35
N ASN A 240 -1.45 12.47 6.69
CA ASN A 240 -0.17 11.84 6.99
C ASN A 240 -0.26 11.08 8.33
N GLY A 241 -0.01 9.77 8.30
CA GLY A 241 -0.18 8.90 9.45
C GLY A 241 0.77 9.22 10.61
N HIS A 242 2.01 9.62 10.30
CA HIS A 242 3.00 10.00 11.31
C HIS A 242 2.67 11.32 12.01
N THR A 243 2.38 12.39 11.25
CA THR A 243 2.30 13.75 11.80
C THR A 243 0.90 14.18 12.21
N GLY A 244 -0.17 13.51 11.75
CA GLY A 244 -1.52 14.02 11.97
C GLY A 244 -2.02 14.98 10.89
N LYS A 245 -1.10 15.57 10.12
CA LYS A 245 -1.43 16.68 9.22
C LYS A 245 -2.30 16.20 8.06
N THR A 246 -3.33 16.96 7.77
CA THR A 246 -4.24 16.71 6.65
C THR A 246 -4.08 17.79 5.58
N ILE A 247 -4.05 17.37 4.32
CA ILE A 247 -4.12 18.24 3.13
C ILE A 247 -5.25 17.77 2.22
N TYR A 248 -5.71 18.63 1.31
CA TYR A 248 -6.64 18.22 0.26
C TYR A 248 -5.88 17.93 -1.03
N ILE A 249 -6.45 17.09 -1.89
CA ILE A 249 -5.90 16.95 -3.25
C ILE A 249 -5.94 18.30 -4.00
N PRO A 250 -4.97 18.56 -4.89
CA PRO A 250 -4.87 19.85 -5.58
C PRO A 250 -5.92 20.04 -6.68
N VAL A 251 -6.56 18.96 -7.14
CA VAL A 251 -7.62 18.97 -8.16
C VAL A 251 -8.96 19.23 -7.47
N LYS A 252 -9.60 20.39 -7.74
CA LYS A 252 -10.81 20.80 -7.00
C LYS A 252 -12.08 20.16 -7.55
N GLU A 253 -12.10 19.93 -8.85
CA GLU A 253 -13.22 19.33 -9.56
C GLU A 253 -13.32 17.81 -9.36
N ALA A 254 -12.23 17.17 -8.93
CA ALA A 254 -12.23 15.76 -8.55
C ALA A 254 -12.83 15.63 -7.14
N ASN A 255 -14.10 15.27 -7.09
CA ASN A 255 -14.93 15.23 -5.91
C ASN A 255 -15.39 13.82 -5.54
N LEU A 256 -14.73 12.78 -6.06
CA LEU A 256 -15.02 11.40 -5.74
C LEU A 256 -13.74 10.58 -5.62
N LEU A 257 -13.48 10.00 -4.44
CA LEU A 257 -12.36 9.08 -4.22
C LEU A 257 -12.66 7.74 -4.92
N LEU A 258 -11.81 7.35 -5.87
CA LEU A 258 -11.96 6.08 -6.59
C LEU A 258 -11.08 5.00 -5.98
N ASP A 259 -9.76 5.14 -6.11
CA ASP A 259 -8.82 4.14 -5.59
C ASP A 259 -7.39 4.65 -5.46
N ILE A 260 -6.51 3.82 -4.89
CA ILE A 260 -5.06 4.00 -4.90
C ILE A 260 -4.43 2.74 -5.48
N ASP A 261 -3.60 2.86 -6.52
CA ASP A 261 -2.89 1.70 -7.07
C ASP A 261 -1.70 1.27 -6.21
N GLY A 262 -1.10 0.12 -6.54
CA GLY A 262 0.05 -0.43 -5.83
C GLY A 262 1.32 0.42 -5.93
N SER A 263 1.31 1.58 -6.59
CA SER A 263 2.44 2.51 -6.73
C SER A 263 2.22 3.86 -6.03
N ASP A 264 1.25 3.92 -5.10
CA ASP A 264 0.80 5.12 -4.38
C ASP A 264 0.28 6.24 -5.31
N VAL A 265 -0.31 5.87 -6.44
CA VAL A 265 -1.03 6.82 -7.32
C VAL A 265 -2.50 6.85 -6.91
N LEU A 266 -2.97 8.03 -6.53
CA LEU A 266 -4.36 8.29 -6.17
C LEU A 266 -5.19 8.53 -7.43
N TYR A 267 -6.36 7.91 -7.53
CA TYR A 267 -7.36 8.13 -8.58
C TYR A 267 -8.61 8.77 -7.98
N ALA A 268 -9.05 9.87 -8.59
CA ALA A 268 -10.20 10.66 -8.16
C ALA A 268 -11.08 11.03 -9.35
N GLY A 269 -12.39 10.82 -9.23
CA GLY A 269 -13.38 11.15 -10.25
C GLY A 269 -13.90 12.58 -10.10
N ALA A 270 -14.14 13.25 -11.23
CA ALA A 270 -15.09 14.35 -11.29
C ALA A 270 -16.46 13.78 -11.67
N ALA A 271 -17.45 13.98 -10.81
CA ALA A 271 -18.80 13.48 -11.01
C ALA A 271 -19.75 14.58 -11.52
N ASP A 272 -20.69 14.19 -12.38
CA ASP A 272 -21.82 15.02 -12.78
C ASP A 272 -22.89 15.10 -11.68
N LYS A 273 -23.98 15.82 -11.96
CA LYS A 273 -25.10 16.01 -11.00
C LYS A 273 -25.84 14.71 -10.66
N SER A 274 -25.75 13.69 -11.50
CA SER A 274 -26.32 12.36 -11.25
C SER A 274 -25.36 11.42 -10.51
N GLY A 275 -24.14 11.87 -10.21
CA GLY A 275 -23.11 11.05 -9.57
C GLY A 275 -22.29 10.20 -10.55
N GLY A 276 -22.51 10.34 -11.86
CA GLY A 276 -21.73 9.66 -12.88
C GLY A 276 -20.37 10.35 -13.07
N VAL A 277 -19.29 9.58 -13.04
CA VAL A 277 -17.92 10.07 -13.27
C VAL A 277 -17.77 10.44 -14.73
N THR A 278 -17.35 11.68 -15.00
CA THR A 278 -17.10 12.19 -16.36
C THR A 278 -15.60 12.30 -16.68
N ALA A 279 -14.76 12.39 -15.65
CA ALA A 279 -13.31 12.40 -15.81
C ALA A 279 -12.63 11.73 -14.62
N ILE A 280 -11.50 11.08 -14.86
CA ILE A 280 -10.64 10.48 -13.84
C ILE A 280 -9.35 11.28 -13.78
N TYR A 281 -9.02 11.81 -12.61
CA TYR A 281 -7.77 12.49 -12.31
C TYR A 281 -6.89 11.56 -11.50
N TYR A 282 -5.59 11.54 -11.79
CA TYR A 282 -4.67 10.71 -11.04
C TYR A 282 -3.30 11.34 -10.85
N GLY A 283 -2.67 11.08 -9.71
CA GLY A 283 -1.38 11.66 -9.35
C GLY A 283 -0.78 10.99 -8.12
N ARG A 284 0.53 11.12 -7.96
CA ARG A 284 1.24 10.52 -6.82
C ARG A 284 0.99 11.28 -5.52
N ILE A 285 0.72 10.53 -4.46
CA ILE A 285 0.66 11.06 -3.11
C ILE A 285 2.08 11.35 -2.62
N GLY A 286 2.34 12.55 -2.11
CA GLY A 286 3.66 12.92 -1.57
C GLY A 286 4.64 13.57 -2.55
N THR A 287 4.30 13.70 -3.85
CA THR A 287 5.00 14.69 -4.67
C THR A 287 4.54 16.06 -4.24
N GLU A 288 5.37 16.75 -3.48
CA GLU A 288 5.24 18.19 -3.35
C GLU A 288 5.09 18.76 -4.75
N SER A 289 3.95 19.41 -5.03
CA SER A 289 3.98 20.52 -5.96
C SER A 289 4.87 21.56 -5.30
N ALA A 290 6.19 21.37 -5.42
CA ALA A 290 7.16 22.41 -5.18
C ALA A 290 6.85 23.47 -6.23
N GLY A 291 5.93 24.37 -5.86
CA GLY A 291 5.95 25.73 -6.37
C GLY A 291 7.29 26.28 -5.94
N THR A 292 8.31 26.06 -6.77
CA THR A 292 9.53 26.85 -6.73
C THR A 292 9.06 28.26 -7.03
N LYS A 293 8.81 29.04 -5.97
CA LYS A 293 8.97 30.48 -6.04
C LYS A 293 10.45 30.67 -6.37
N ALA A 294 10.76 30.71 -7.66
CA ALA A 294 12.00 31.32 -8.11
C ALA A 294 11.96 32.75 -7.57
N ALA A 295 12.84 33.03 -6.62
CA ALA A 295 13.13 34.37 -6.16
C ALA A 295 13.70 35.16 -7.34
N GLY A 296 12.82 35.81 -8.10
CA GLY A 296 13.17 36.83 -9.08
C GLY A 296 13.17 38.17 -8.38
N GLN A 297 14.37 38.62 -8.03
CA GLN A 297 14.69 39.92 -7.46
C GLN A 297 14.02 41.06 -8.25
N ALA A 298 13.37 41.96 -7.52
CA ALA A 298 12.78 43.17 -8.06
C ALA A 298 13.85 44.01 -8.79
N THR A 299 13.55 44.40 -10.03
CA THR A 299 14.02 45.67 -10.58
C THR A 299 12.88 46.37 -11.30
N SER A 300 12.73 47.64 -10.93
CA SER A 300 11.75 48.61 -11.37
C SER A 300 11.89 49.00 -12.85
N GLY A 301 10.76 49.27 -13.51
CA GLY A 301 10.73 50.00 -14.79
C GLY A 301 9.34 49.95 -15.40
N GLY A 302 8.58 51.04 -15.27
CA GLY A 302 7.20 51.14 -15.78
C GLY A 302 7.09 51.47 -17.26
N ALA A 303 5.91 51.23 -17.83
CA ALA A 303 5.11 52.18 -18.62
C ALA A 303 3.89 51.46 -19.22
N ALA A 304 2.77 52.17 -19.22
CA ALA A 304 1.46 51.73 -19.67
C ALA A 304 1.32 51.67 -21.20
N ALA A 305 0.44 50.80 -21.71
CA ALA A 305 -0.45 51.11 -22.83
C ALA A 305 -1.61 50.10 -22.90
N ALA A 306 -2.82 50.65 -23.06
CA ALA A 306 -4.09 49.96 -23.22
C ALA A 306 -4.27 49.37 -24.63
N GLY A 307 -5.06 48.29 -24.73
CA GLY A 307 -5.49 47.73 -26.00
C GLY A 307 -6.56 46.65 -25.82
N THR A 308 -7.82 47.07 -25.93
CA THR A 308 -9.01 46.19 -26.00
C THR A 308 -8.98 45.32 -27.26
N LYS A 309 -9.27 44.01 -27.14
CA LYS A 309 -9.98 43.24 -28.18
C LYS A 309 -10.58 41.95 -27.62
N ALA A 310 -11.86 41.75 -27.92
CA ALA A 310 -12.63 40.54 -27.70
C ALA A 310 -12.27 39.44 -28.72
N GLY A 311 -12.37 38.18 -28.31
CA GLY A 311 -12.25 37.00 -29.18
C GLY A 311 -12.32 35.71 -28.35
N GLY A 312 -13.26 34.83 -28.68
CA GLY A 312 -13.61 33.64 -27.90
C GLY A 312 -12.68 32.43 -28.06
N THR A 313 -13.11 31.36 -27.36
CA THR A 313 -12.74 29.94 -27.47
C THR A 313 -11.30 29.54 -27.13
N ASN A 314 -11.09 28.98 -25.94
CA ASN A 314 -10.83 27.54 -25.73
C ASN A 314 -10.56 27.28 -24.24
N ALA A 315 -11.38 26.43 -23.63
CA ALA A 315 -11.18 25.95 -22.26
C ALA A 315 -10.01 24.96 -22.25
N THR A 316 -8.81 25.45 -21.99
CA THR A 316 -7.64 24.64 -21.67
C THR A 316 -7.78 24.15 -20.22
N GLY A 317 -7.92 22.84 -20.05
CA GLY A 317 -7.79 22.19 -18.74
C GLY A 317 -6.45 22.56 -18.13
N THR A 318 -6.48 23.26 -17.00
CA THR A 318 -5.25 23.66 -16.32
C THR A 318 -4.68 22.39 -15.68
N LYS A 319 -3.57 21.86 -16.20
CA LYS A 319 -2.87 20.73 -15.61
C LYS A 319 -2.45 21.12 -14.19
N ALA A 320 -3.15 20.61 -13.17
CA ALA A 320 -2.68 20.73 -11.80
C ALA A 320 -1.30 20.05 -11.73
N ALA A 321 -0.29 20.76 -11.21
CA ALA A 321 1.08 20.26 -11.22
C ALA A 321 1.14 18.85 -10.59
N GLY A 322 1.67 17.88 -11.35
CA GLY A 322 1.83 16.49 -10.89
C GLY A 322 0.60 15.57 -11.03
N TRP A 323 -0.51 16.05 -11.61
CA TRP A 323 -1.70 15.24 -11.88
C TRP A 323 -2.00 15.16 -13.38
N ASP A 324 -2.38 13.98 -13.84
CA ASP A 324 -2.88 13.70 -15.18
C ASP A 324 -4.40 13.41 -15.14
N SER A 325 -5.05 13.35 -16.30
CA SER A 325 -6.49 13.11 -16.38
C SER A 325 -6.90 12.28 -17.60
N ILE A 326 -8.01 11.57 -17.47
CA ILE A 326 -8.69 10.80 -18.52
C ILE A 326 -10.12 11.33 -18.62
N GLN A 327 -10.47 11.89 -19.77
CA GLN A 327 -11.86 12.29 -20.05
C GLN A 327 -12.67 11.08 -20.51
N LEU A 328 -13.84 10.87 -19.92
CA LEU A 328 -14.73 9.77 -20.28
C LEU A 328 -15.72 10.22 -21.35
N SER A 329 -15.97 9.37 -22.34
CA SER A 329 -16.87 9.70 -23.45
C SER A 329 -18.35 9.77 -23.02
N LYS A 330 -18.68 9.18 -21.89
CA LYS A 330 -20.00 9.22 -21.24
C LYS A 330 -19.80 9.12 -19.72
N PRO A 331 -20.74 9.62 -18.90
CA PRO A 331 -20.73 9.38 -17.46
C PRO A 331 -20.72 7.89 -17.13
N VAL A 332 -19.94 7.49 -16.13
CA VAL A 332 -19.79 6.09 -15.68
C VAL A 332 -20.04 6.01 -14.17
N VAL A 333 -20.76 4.98 -13.72
CA VAL A 333 -20.98 4.75 -12.28
C VAL A 333 -19.63 4.41 -11.62
N PRO A 334 -19.32 4.93 -10.43
CA PRO A 334 -18.02 4.70 -9.78
C PRO A 334 -17.65 3.22 -9.63
N ASP A 335 -18.62 2.37 -9.26
CA ASP A 335 -18.44 0.91 -9.08
C ASP A 335 -18.16 0.15 -10.38
N ASP A 336 -18.32 0.81 -11.54
CA ASP A 336 -17.98 0.28 -12.85
C ASP A 336 -16.60 0.76 -13.33
N ILE A 337 -15.86 1.53 -12.52
CA ILE A 337 -14.48 1.92 -12.76
C ILE A 337 -13.57 1.06 -11.89
N ILE A 338 -12.70 0.26 -12.51
CA ILE A 338 -11.80 -0.64 -11.81
C ILE A 338 -10.37 -0.18 -12.05
N ILE A 339 -9.65 0.10 -10.96
CA ILE A 339 -8.22 0.38 -10.98
C ILE A 339 -7.49 -0.86 -10.43
N THR A 340 -6.63 -1.46 -11.24
CA THR A 340 -5.84 -2.63 -10.84
C THR A 340 -4.57 -2.20 -10.10
N ALA A 341 -3.91 -3.13 -9.40
CA ALA A 341 -2.73 -2.83 -8.59
C ALA A 341 -1.57 -2.29 -9.44
N ASP A 342 -1.45 -2.73 -10.70
CA ASP A 342 -0.48 -2.17 -11.66
C ASP A 342 -0.81 -0.74 -12.12
N GLY A 343 -1.99 -0.21 -11.81
CA GLY A 343 -2.48 1.11 -12.23
C GLY A 343 -3.18 1.12 -13.59
N SER A 344 -3.52 -0.02 -14.18
CA SER A 344 -4.42 -0.07 -15.33
C SER A 344 -5.85 0.30 -14.90
N VAL A 345 -6.61 0.96 -15.78
CA VAL A 345 -7.97 1.43 -15.51
C VAL A 345 -8.93 0.85 -16.54
N TYR A 346 -9.99 0.23 -16.04
CA TYR A 346 -11.02 -0.45 -16.82
C TYR A 346 -12.39 0.13 -16.52
N ILE A 347 -13.27 0.11 -17.53
CA ILE A 347 -14.70 0.40 -17.38
C ILE A 347 -15.49 -0.86 -17.67
N ALA A 348 -16.31 -1.28 -16.70
CA ALA A 348 -17.27 -2.35 -16.88
C ALA A 348 -18.58 -1.82 -17.49
N ASP A 349 -19.08 -2.50 -18.51
CA ASP A 349 -20.44 -2.35 -19.00
C ASP A 349 -21.20 -3.63 -18.64
N ARG A 350 -21.91 -3.59 -17.51
CA ARG A 350 -22.63 -4.74 -16.95
C ARG A 350 -23.83 -5.16 -17.79
N GLN A 351 -24.42 -4.24 -18.55
CA GLN A 351 -25.55 -4.53 -19.44
C GLN A 351 -25.09 -5.30 -20.67
N ASN A 352 -23.99 -4.87 -21.28
CA ASN A 352 -23.43 -5.51 -22.47
C ASN A 352 -22.45 -6.65 -22.16
N ARG A 353 -22.18 -6.89 -20.87
CA ARG A 353 -21.23 -7.88 -20.36
C ARG A 353 -19.83 -7.73 -20.98
N THR A 354 -19.35 -6.50 -21.00
CA THR A 354 -18.02 -6.17 -21.52
C THR A 354 -17.22 -5.36 -20.54
N VAL A 355 -15.90 -5.49 -20.55
CA VAL A 355 -14.98 -4.61 -19.84
C VAL A 355 -14.02 -3.99 -20.85
N LYS A 356 -13.81 -2.67 -20.77
CA LYS A 356 -12.93 -1.94 -21.69
C LYS A 356 -11.80 -1.27 -20.91
N CYS A 357 -10.56 -1.55 -21.29
CA CYS A 357 -9.40 -0.80 -20.78
C CYS A 357 -9.39 0.62 -21.38
N ILE A 358 -9.18 1.62 -20.53
CA ILE A 358 -9.07 3.04 -20.92
C ILE A 358 -7.70 3.64 -20.58
N LYS A 359 -6.94 2.99 -19.69
CA LYS A 359 -5.54 3.28 -19.41
C LYS A 359 -4.85 1.96 -19.12
N HIS A 360 -3.81 1.63 -19.89
CA HIS A 360 -2.92 0.53 -19.53
C HIS A 360 -1.74 1.10 -18.75
N SER A 361 -1.33 0.40 -17.70
CA SER A 361 -0.04 0.66 -17.08
C SER A 361 1.07 0.22 -18.03
N ASN A 362 1.94 1.14 -18.42
CA ASN A 362 3.22 0.79 -19.05
C ASN A 362 4.11 0.19 -17.95
N GLY A 363 3.85 -1.07 -17.61
CA GLY A 363 4.43 -1.72 -16.44
C GLY A 363 5.92 -1.42 -16.28
N ARG A 364 6.32 -0.95 -15.10
CA ARG A 364 7.68 -1.21 -14.66
C ARG A 364 7.76 -2.72 -14.47
N LYS A 365 8.63 -3.38 -15.25
CA LYS A 365 9.12 -4.73 -14.91
C LYS A 365 9.42 -4.75 -13.42
N GLY A 366 8.87 -5.74 -12.71
CA GLY A 366 8.86 -5.82 -11.26
C GLY A 366 10.16 -5.33 -10.64
N LEU A 367 10.07 -4.29 -9.82
CA LEU A 367 11.05 -4.08 -8.76
C LEU A 367 10.70 -5.08 -7.66
N THR A 368 11.02 -6.35 -7.89
CA THR A 368 11.29 -7.26 -6.79
C THR A 368 12.51 -6.67 -6.09
N GLY A 369 12.28 -6.02 -4.95
CA GLY A 369 13.29 -5.39 -4.12
C GLY A 369 14.25 -6.43 -3.54
N GLY A 370 15.14 -6.95 -4.36
CA GLY A 370 16.40 -7.52 -3.90
C GLY A 370 17.36 -6.36 -3.69
N SER A 371 17.45 -5.87 -2.45
CA SER A 371 18.51 -4.97 -2.03
C SER A 371 19.85 -5.72 -2.11
N SER A 372 20.48 -5.74 -3.28
CA SER A 372 21.89 -6.11 -3.41
C SER A 372 22.71 -4.95 -2.84
N GLY A 373 22.98 -5.04 -1.53
CA GLY A 373 23.98 -4.21 -0.89
C GLY A 373 25.34 -4.48 -1.54
N GLY A 374 25.78 -3.54 -2.37
CA GLY A 374 27.14 -3.52 -2.89
C GLY A 374 28.09 -3.32 -1.73
N GLN A 375 28.82 -4.37 -1.35
CA GLN A 375 30.05 -4.22 -0.58
C GLN A 375 31.22 -4.11 -1.56
N ASN A 376 31.89 -2.98 -1.47
CA ASN A 376 33.22 -2.73 -2.01
C ASN A 376 34.18 -3.81 -1.54
N GLU A 377 34.69 -4.62 -2.47
CA GLU A 377 35.97 -5.28 -2.30
C GLU A 377 36.83 -5.03 -3.54
N SER A 378 37.90 -4.26 -3.33
CA SER A 378 38.97 -3.99 -4.28
C SER A 378 39.67 -5.29 -4.68
N PRO A 379 39.88 -5.58 -5.98
CA PRO A 379 40.82 -6.62 -6.37
C PRO A 379 42.24 -6.03 -6.44
N GLY A 380 43.13 -6.59 -5.63
CA GLY A 380 44.57 -6.44 -5.77
C GLY A 380 45.06 -6.94 -7.13
N GLN A 381 46.09 -6.26 -7.62
CA GLN A 381 46.89 -6.63 -8.77
C GLN A 381 47.55 -8.01 -8.55
N ASP A 382 47.56 -8.84 -9.60
CA ASP A 382 48.74 -9.59 -10.02
C ASP A 382 48.56 -10.05 -11.48
N GLY A 383 49.65 -9.93 -12.25
CA GLY A 383 49.65 -10.02 -13.72
C GLY A 383 50.32 -11.25 -14.32
N GLY A 384 50.30 -11.28 -15.67
CA GLY A 384 51.10 -12.16 -16.55
C GLY A 384 50.61 -13.62 -16.64
N THR A 385 50.59 -14.33 -17.77
CA THR A 385 51.21 -14.12 -19.08
C THR A 385 50.56 -15.07 -20.11
N SER A 386 50.40 -14.59 -21.34
CA SER A 386 50.40 -15.24 -22.68
C SER A 386 50.16 -16.75 -22.90
N GLY A 387 49.36 -17.05 -23.95
CA GLY A 387 49.84 -17.85 -25.08
C GLY A 387 48.86 -18.88 -25.65
N GLY A 388 48.46 -18.73 -26.92
CA GLY A 388 47.82 -19.81 -27.69
C GLY A 388 47.05 -19.35 -28.94
N LYS A 389 47.74 -19.27 -30.07
CA LYS A 389 47.21 -19.01 -31.42
C LYS A 389 46.44 -20.22 -31.97
N ASN A 390 45.43 -19.98 -32.82
CA ASN A 390 45.27 -20.62 -34.15
C ASN A 390 44.18 -19.90 -34.96
N GLY A 391 44.46 -19.64 -36.24
CA GLY A 391 43.70 -18.75 -37.11
C GLY A 391 42.85 -19.40 -38.21
N LEU A 392 41.85 -18.60 -38.64
CA LEU A 392 41.43 -18.28 -40.03
C LEU A 392 40.59 -19.29 -40.85
N PRO A 393 39.84 -18.86 -41.90
CA PRO A 393 39.42 -17.49 -42.29
C PRO A 393 37.92 -17.28 -42.63
N GLY A 394 37.46 -16.03 -42.49
CA GLY A 394 36.76 -15.26 -43.53
C GLY A 394 35.32 -15.62 -43.94
N GLN A 395 34.37 -14.73 -43.62
CA GLN A 395 33.41 -14.20 -44.60
C GLN A 395 32.94 -12.81 -44.18
N ASN A 396 32.99 -11.90 -45.15
CA ASN A 396 32.69 -10.47 -45.07
C ASN A 396 31.25 -10.21 -45.58
N VAL A 397 30.80 -8.96 -45.41
CA VAL A 397 29.59 -8.29 -45.96
C VAL A 397 28.37 -8.36 -45.02
N GLY A 398 27.78 -7.26 -44.54
CA GLY A 398 28.05 -5.83 -44.72
C GLY A 398 27.09 -5.01 -43.83
N THR A 399 27.57 -3.87 -43.34
CA THR A 399 26.72 -2.79 -42.79
C THR A 399 26.12 -2.00 -43.96
N PRO A 400 24.90 -1.46 -43.80
CA PRO A 400 24.78 -0.03 -43.96
C PRO A 400 23.91 0.68 -42.91
N ASP A 401 24.40 1.87 -42.57
CA ASP A 401 23.66 3.11 -42.36
C ASP A 401 22.84 3.32 -41.08
N SER A 402 23.57 3.93 -40.14
CA SER A 402 23.09 5.05 -39.33
C SER A 402 22.35 6.08 -40.18
N GLN A 403 21.05 6.23 -39.93
CA GLN A 403 20.36 7.49 -40.15
C GLN A 403 19.76 7.97 -38.82
N ASN A 404 20.36 9.04 -38.32
CA ASN A 404 19.79 9.96 -37.35
C ASN A 404 18.37 10.37 -37.80
N GLY A 405 17.36 9.90 -37.07
CA GLY A 405 16.02 10.46 -37.10
C GLY A 405 15.57 10.67 -35.66
N SER A 406 15.66 11.90 -35.17
CA SER A 406 14.94 12.32 -33.96
C SER A 406 13.43 12.32 -34.24
N PRO A 407 12.59 11.65 -33.45
CA PRO A 407 11.17 11.96 -33.44
C PRO A 407 10.85 12.78 -32.19
N GLY A 408 10.30 13.96 -32.45
CA GLY A 408 9.91 14.93 -31.44
C GLY A 408 8.92 14.37 -30.42
N GLN A 409 9.07 14.89 -29.20
CA GLN A 409 8.08 14.80 -28.14
C GLN A 409 6.77 15.45 -28.63
N ASN A 410 5.78 14.61 -28.91
CA ASN A 410 4.38 15.01 -28.90
C ASN A 410 3.67 14.11 -27.89
N GLY A 411 3.34 14.70 -26.74
CA GLY A 411 2.48 14.11 -25.73
C GLY A 411 1.05 14.04 -26.24
N GLY A 412 0.74 13.00 -27.01
CA GLY A 412 -0.60 12.48 -27.19
C GLY A 412 -0.72 11.21 -26.38
N THR A 413 -1.67 11.13 -25.46
CA THR A 413 -2.11 9.87 -24.88
C THR A 413 -2.58 8.98 -26.02
N ALA A 414 -1.72 8.06 -26.45
CA ALA A 414 -2.11 7.02 -27.40
C ALA A 414 -3.26 6.27 -26.75
N GLN A 415 -4.46 6.45 -27.30
CA GLN A 415 -5.64 5.69 -26.94
C GLN A 415 -5.34 4.24 -27.33
N HIS A 416 -4.74 3.48 -26.41
CA HIS A 416 -4.45 2.07 -26.62
C HIS A 416 -5.78 1.40 -26.91
N ASN A 417 -5.89 0.88 -28.12
CA ASN A 417 -7.12 0.35 -28.69
C ASN A 417 -7.39 -1.04 -28.11
N CYS A 418 -7.55 -1.13 -26.79
CA CYS A 418 -7.88 -2.37 -26.11
C CYS A 418 -9.29 -2.77 -26.52
N ARG A 419 -9.41 -3.87 -27.24
CA ARG A 419 -10.71 -4.44 -27.61
C ARG A 419 -11.50 -4.74 -26.33
N PRO A 420 -12.81 -4.43 -26.28
CA PRO A 420 -13.63 -4.80 -25.15
C PRO A 420 -13.59 -6.32 -24.89
N ILE A 421 -13.36 -6.69 -23.64
CA ILE A 421 -13.29 -8.08 -23.18
C ILE A 421 -14.70 -8.51 -22.80
N LYS A 422 -15.21 -9.59 -23.41
CA LYS A 422 -16.54 -10.13 -23.09
C LYS A 422 -16.45 -11.17 -21.98
N TYR A 423 -17.40 -11.13 -21.05
CA TYR A 423 -17.56 -12.12 -19.99
C TYR A 423 -18.97 -12.71 -19.97
N LYS A 424 -19.16 -13.76 -19.17
CA LYS A 424 -20.46 -14.42 -18.96
C LYS A 424 -20.94 -14.20 -17.53
N GLY A 425 -22.25 -14.39 -17.32
CA GLY A 425 -22.90 -14.23 -16.03
C GLY A 425 -22.59 -12.89 -15.33
N GLN A 426 -22.11 -12.96 -14.09
CA GLN A 426 -21.90 -11.81 -13.20
C GLN A 426 -20.41 -11.45 -13.12
N PHE A 427 -20.06 -10.22 -13.51
CA PHE A 427 -18.72 -9.67 -13.30
C PHE A 427 -18.44 -9.41 -11.82
N LEU A 428 -17.30 -9.90 -11.34
CA LEU A 428 -16.83 -9.69 -9.99
C LEU A 428 -15.78 -8.58 -9.93
N THR A 429 -14.64 -8.74 -10.60
CA THR A 429 -13.52 -7.78 -10.54
C THR A 429 -12.53 -7.95 -11.70
N MET A 430 -11.57 -7.03 -11.78
CA MET A 430 -10.35 -7.16 -12.58
C MET A 430 -9.15 -7.33 -11.65
N LEU A 431 -8.27 -8.28 -12.00
CA LEU A 431 -6.91 -8.37 -11.47
C LEU A 431 -5.94 -7.95 -12.57
N ASP A 432 -4.66 -7.72 -12.23
CA ASP A 432 -3.62 -7.30 -13.19
C ASP A 432 -3.53 -8.21 -14.43
N ARG A 433 -3.84 -9.50 -14.27
CA ARG A 433 -3.74 -10.52 -15.32
C ARG A 433 -5.04 -11.22 -15.66
N TYR A 434 -6.13 -10.94 -14.94
CA TYR A 434 -7.38 -11.69 -15.09
C TYR A 434 -8.61 -10.78 -15.11
N ILE A 435 -9.59 -11.17 -15.92
CA ILE A 435 -10.98 -10.81 -15.67
C ILE A 435 -11.62 -11.92 -14.84
N VAL A 436 -12.35 -11.54 -13.78
CA VAL A 436 -12.98 -12.46 -12.84
C VAL A 436 -14.50 -12.32 -12.88
N TYR A 437 -15.20 -13.42 -13.12
CA TYR A 437 -16.67 -13.44 -13.22
C TYR A 437 -17.25 -14.79 -12.79
N LEU A 438 -18.54 -14.80 -12.46
CA LEU A 438 -19.32 -16.01 -12.19
C LEU A 438 -20.15 -16.37 -13.42
N ASP A 439 -20.03 -17.61 -13.91
CA ASP A 439 -20.93 -18.20 -14.90
C ASP A 439 -21.79 -19.27 -14.21
N GLY A 440 -22.97 -18.88 -13.70
CA GLY A 440 -23.73 -19.71 -12.78
C GLY A 440 -22.98 -19.88 -11.46
N ASN A 441 -22.65 -21.12 -11.09
CA ASN A 441 -21.87 -21.45 -9.88
C ASN A 441 -20.38 -21.66 -10.19
N GLU A 442 -19.94 -21.36 -11.40
CA GLU A 442 -18.54 -21.48 -11.80
C GLU A 442 -17.86 -20.11 -11.65
N LEU A 443 -16.89 -20.03 -10.74
CA LEU A 443 -15.98 -18.90 -10.63
C LEU A 443 -14.92 -19.03 -11.73
N VAL A 444 -14.84 -18.05 -12.63
CA VAL A 444 -13.93 -18.08 -13.78
C VAL A 444 -12.95 -16.92 -13.71
N LEU A 445 -11.66 -17.25 -13.82
CA LEU A 445 -10.56 -16.33 -14.02
C LEU A 445 -10.07 -16.52 -15.44
N ARG A 446 -10.37 -15.58 -16.34
CA ARG A 446 -9.85 -15.61 -17.71
C ARG A 446 -8.66 -14.66 -17.82
N THR A 447 -7.58 -15.15 -18.39
CA THR A 447 -6.38 -14.38 -18.67
C THR A 447 -6.69 -13.19 -19.60
N LEU A 448 -6.06 -12.06 -19.30
CA LEU A 448 -6.04 -10.93 -20.20
C LEU A 448 -4.97 -11.21 -21.26
N GLU A 449 -5.39 -11.54 -22.49
CA GLU A 449 -4.47 -11.65 -23.63
C GLU A 449 -3.68 -10.34 -23.75
N LYS A 450 -2.35 -10.41 -23.59
CA LYS A 450 -1.45 -9.26 -23.75
C LYS A 450 -1.00 -9.11 -25.20
#